data_AF-A0A0P4VTC7-F1
#
_entry.id   AF-A0A0P4VTC7-F1
#
_cell.length_a   1.000
_cell.length_b   1.000
_cell.length_c   1.000
_cell.angle_alpha   90.00
_cell.angle_beta   90.00
_cell.angle_gamma   90.00
#
_symmetry.space_group_name_H-M   'P 1'
#
loop_
_entity.id
_entity.type
_entity.pdbx_description
1 polymer ?
#
loop_
_entity_poly.entity_id
_entity_poly.type
_entity_poly.pdbx_seq_one_letter_code
_entity_poly.pdbx_strand_id
1 'polypeptide(L)'
;MGTVEASPQYSYPPGRRGLCNAACPRIYIPVCGTDGITYPNSCVLDYYACRFNNVSYAYPGNCVAITHEQKPCPDTCPFDYSPVCGSDGNTYANKCTFESSACTDSSLHIVAYRSCGEAAY
;
A
#
# COMPACT_ATOMS: atom_id res chain seq x y z
N MET A 1 8.38 36.08 -13.56
CA MET A 1 6.94 35.87 -13.81
C MET A 1 6.72 34.38 -13.76
N GLY A 2 6.28 33.85 -12.60
CA GLY A 2 6.06 32.42 -12.41
C GLY A 2 4.59 32.19 -12.11
N THR A 3 3.93 31.43 -12.96
CA THR A 3 2.56 30.97 -12.79
C THR A 3 2.58 29.71 -11.92
N VAL A 4 2.06 29.79 -10.71
CA VAL A 4 1.74 28.58 -9.93
C VAL A 4 0.32 28.17 -10.26
N GLU A 5 0.20 26.99 -10.85
CA GLU A 5 -1.02 26.40 -11.34
C GLU A 5 -1.96 26.10 -10.16
N ALA A 6 -3.19 26.61 -10.25
CA ALA A 6 -4.27 26.27 -9.34
C ALA A 6 -4.74 24.84 -9.61
N SER A 7 -4.22 23.87 -8.87
CA SER A 7 -4.86 22.56 -8.71
C SER A 7 -6.12 22.73 -7.84
N PRO A 8 -7.22 21.96 -8.03
CA PRO A 8 -8.48 22.19 -7.35
C PRO A 8 -8.40 21.67 -5.92
N GLN A 9 -7.70 22.40 -5.07
CA GLN A 9 -7.67 22.20 -3.64
C GLN A 9 -8.97 22.79 -3.11
N TYR A 10 -9.97 21.92 -2.87
CA TYR A 10 -11.13 22.27 -2.05
C TYR A 10 -10.60 22.65 -0.66
N SER A 11 -10.27 23.92 -0.52
CA SER A 11 -9.54 24.48 0.62
C SER A 11 -10.56 24.74 1.71
N TYR A 12 -10.88 23.73 2.53
CA TYR A 12 -11.47 24.04 3.83
C TYR A 12 -10.35 24.67 4.68
N PRO A 13 -10.56 25.86 5.27
CA PRO A 13 -9.52 26.58 5.99
C PRO A 13 -8.97 25.72 7.14
N PRO A 14 -7.69 25.90 7.53
CA PRO A 14 -7.15 25.21 8.70
C PRO A 14 -8.03 25.57 9.88
N GLY A 15 -8.80 24.59 10.36
CA GLY A 15 -9.69 24.76 11.48
C GLY A 15 -8.90 25.35 12.64
N ARG A 16 -9.35 26.50 13.14
CA ARG A 16 -8.89 26.97 14.45
C ARG A 16 -9.16 25.83 15.43
N ARG A 17 -8.17 25.47 16.24
CA ARG A 17 -8.28 24.48 17.32
C ARG A 17 -9.62 24.70 18.05
N GLY A 18 -10.60 23.82 17.82
CA GLY A 18 -11.91 23.86 18.48
C GLY A 18 -13.17 23.83 17.59
N LEU A 19 -13.10 23.93 16.26
CA LEU A 19 -14.30 23.89 15.40
C LEU A 19 -14.13 22.93 14.21
N CYS A 20 -14.41 21.64 14.44
CA CYS A 20 -14.51 20.67 13.35
C CYS A 20 -15.85 20.84 12.63
N ASN A 21 -15.82 20.97 11.30
CA ASN A 21 -17.03 21.12 10.52
C ASN A 21 -17.82 19.80 10.46
N ALA A 22 -18.99 19.77 11.09
CA ALA A 22 -19.90 18.61 11.06
C ALA A 22 -20.92 18.68 9.91
N ALA A 23 -20.95 19.77 9.14
CA ALA A 23 -21.86 19.92 8.01
C ALA A 23 -21.28 19.23 6.77
N CYS A 24 -21.68 17.98 6.55
CA CYS A 24 -21.28 17.20 5.39
C CYS A 24 -22.45 16.90 4.43
N PRO A 25 -22.20 16.88 3.11
CA PRO A 25 -23.19 16.45 2.14
C PRO A 25 -23.52 14.97 2.33
N ARG A 26 -24.77 14.58 2.04
CA ARG A 26 -25.23 13.19 2.06
C ARG A 26 -24.95 12.48 0.74
N ILE A 27 -23.72 12.61 0.25
CA ILE A 27 -23.24 11.93 -0.95
C ILE A 27 -22.37 10.73 -0.53
N TYR A 28 -22.56 9.59 -1.21
CA TYR A 28 -21.79 8.38 -0.95
C TYR A 28 -20.66 8.23 -1.97
N ILE A 29 -19.46 8.64 -1.57
CA ILE A 29 -18.21 8.48 -2.32
C ILE A 29 -17.18 7.98 -1.30
N PRO A 30 -17.16 6.66 -1.04
CA PRO A 30 -16.46 6.13 0.12
C PRO A 30 -14.94 6.35 0.02
N VAL A 31 -14.31 6.55 1.17
CA VAL A 31 -12.86 6.64 1.32
C VAL A 31 -12.41 5.78 2.50
N CYS A 32 -11.21 5.22 2.41
CA CYS A 32 -10.61 4.48 3.49
C CYS A 32 -9.74 5.39 4.37
N GLY A 33 -9.90 5.31 5.68
CA GLY A 33 -9.03 5.95 6.66
C GLY A 33 -7.80 5.09 7.02
N THR A 34 -6.76 5.72 7.55
CA THR A 34 -5.56 5.04 8.08
C THR A 34 -5.86 4.17 9.31
N ASP A 35 -7.04 4.31 9.89
CA ASP A 35 -7.60 3.49 10.96
C ASP A 35 -8.30 2.22 10.44
N GLY A 36 -8.33 2.01 9.12
CA GLY A 36 -9.01 0.88 8.49
C GLY A 36 -10.55 1.00 8.49
N ILE A 37 -11.09 2.18 8.78
CA ILE A 37 -12.54 2.45 8.76
C ILE A 37 -12.93 3.09 7.43
N THR A 38 -14.01 2.59 6.84
CA THR A 38 -14.62 3.22 5.65
C THR A 38 -15.46 4.42 6.06
N TYR A 39 -15.15 5.58 5.51
CA TYR A 39 -15.92 6.81 5.70
C TYR A 39 -16.83 7.03 4.47
N PRO A 40 -18.12 7.41 4.65
CA PRO A 40 -19.08 7.59 3.54
C PRO A 40 -18.65 8.61 2.48
N ASN A 41 -17.85 9.60 2.88
CA ASN A 41 -17.15 10.53 2.01
C ASN A 41 -16.00 11.22 2.76
N SER A 42 -15.18 11.95 2.02
CA SER A 42 -14.02 12.69 2.56
C SER A 42 -14.39 13.72 3.63
N CYS A 43 -15.53 14.42 3.51
CA CYS A 43 -15.97 15.37 4.53
C CYS A 43 -16.17 14.71 5.89
N VAL A 44 -16.77 13.51 5.91
CA VAL A 44 -16.94 12.76 7.16
C VAL A 44 -15.59 12.36 7.72
N LEU A 45 -14.66 11.87 6.89
CA LEU A 45 -13.29 11.56 7.33
C LEU A 45 -12.60 12.78 7.95
N ASP A 46 -12.63 13.93 7.28
CA ASP A 46 -12.00 15.17 7.73
C ASP A 46 -12.56 15.64 9.08
N TYR A 47 -13.86 15.45 9.31
CA TYR A 47 -14.47 15.73 10.61
C TYR A 47 -13.86 14.85 11.72
N TYR A 48 -13.70 13.54 11.49
CA TYR A 48 -13.09 12.63 12.47
C TYR A 48 -11.59 12.90 12.64
N ALA A 49 -10.87 13.16 11.54
CA ALA A 49 -9.47 13.55 11.58
C ALA A 49 -9.27 14.84 12.40
N CYS A 50 -10.12 15.85 12.21
CA CYS A 50 -10.10 17.08 13.00
C CYS A 50 -10.44 16.83 14.48
N ARG A 51 -11.47 16.02 14.75
CA ARG A 51 -12.02 15.86 16.10
C ARG A 51 -11.14 15.01 17.00
N PHE A 52 -10.52 13.98 16.44
CA PHE A 52 -9.79 12.95 17.20
C PHE A 52 -8.29 12.92 16.89
N ASN A 53 -7.85 13.51 15.78
CA ASN A 53 -6.44 13.57 15.36
C ASN A 53 -5.75 12.19 15.35
N ASN A 54 -6.50 11.14 15.00
CA ASN A 54 -6.05 9.75 15.00
C ASN A 54 -6.26 9.03 13.65
N VAL A 55 -6.85 9.71 12.68
CA VAL A 55 -7.16 9.16 11.36
C VAL A 55 -6.76 10.17 10.29
N SER A 56 -6.30 9.68 9.15
CA SER A 56 -6.05 10.42 7.92
C SER A 56 -6.56 9.63 6.73
N TYR A 57 -6.63 10.25 5.55
CA TYR A 57 -6.98 9.57 4.32
C TYR A 57 -5.92 8.51 3.95
N ALA A 58 -6.34 7.29 3.65
CA ALA A 58 -5.48 6.22 3.17
C ALA A 58 -5.59 6.06 1.65
N TYR A 59 -6.76 5.69 1.13
CA TYR A 59 -7.01 5.44 -0.30
C TYR A 59 -8.50 5.58 -0.64
N PRO A 60 -8.87 5.75 -1.93
CA PRO A 60 -10.27 5.94 -2.31
C PRO A 60 -11.02 4.60 -2.31
N GLY A 61 -12.33 4.65 -2.08
CA GLY A 61 -13.17 3.47 -1.98
C GLY A 61 -13.36 2.99 -0.55
N ASN A 62 -14.03 1.84 -0.39
CA ASN A 62 -14.18 1.24 0.93
C ASN A 62 -12.82 0.72 1.42
N CYS A 63 -12.60 0.72 2.73
CA CYS A 63 -11.52 -0.05 3.29
C CYS A 63 -11.74 -1.52 2.95
N VAL A 64 -10.80 -2.06 2.18
CA VAL A 64 -10.62 -3.49 2.13
C VAL A 64 -9.91 -3.88 3.42
N ALA A 65 -10.27 -5.03 3.99
CA ALA A 65 -9.40 -5.62 4.98
C ALA A 65 -8.01 -5.65 4.32
N ILE A 66 -6.99 -5.16 5.03
CA ILE A 66 -5.61 -5.49 4.67
C ILE A 66 -5.44 -6.98 5.01
N THR A 67 -6.21 -7.84 4.33
CA THR A 67 -5.58 -9.00 3.76
C THR A 67 -4.38 -8.42 3.02
N HIS A 68 -3.22 -9.05 3.12
CA HIS A 68 -2.21 -8.84 2.09
C HIS A 68 -2.84 -9.30 0.78
N GLU A 69 -3.76 -8.51 0.25
CA GLU A 69 -4.58 -8.79 -0.90
C GLU A 69 -3.54 -8.82 -1.99
N GLN A 70 -3.30 -10.06 -2.42
CA GLN A 70 -2.16 -10.49 -3.19
C GLN A 70 -1.67 -9.35 -4.06
N LYS A 71 -0.44 -8.87 -3.83
CA LYS A 71 0.36 -8.53 -5.00
C LYS A 71 0.27 -9.77 -5.87
N PRO A 72 -0.40 -9.72 -7.05
CA PRO A 72 -0.52 -10.91 -7.87
C PRO A 72 0.88 -11.45 -8.06
N CYS A 73 1.03 -12.77 -7.91
CA CYS A 73 2.33 -13.39 -8.08
C CYS A 73 2.92 -12.91 -9.41
N PRO A 74 4.20 -12.54 -9.46
CA PRO A 74 4.82 -12.13 -10.71
C PRO A 74 4.64 -13.24 -11.78
N ASP A 75 3.77 -13.00 -12.75
CA ASP A 75 3.53 -13.91 -13.89
C ASP A 75 4.58 -13.73 -14.99
N THR A 76 5.25 -12.57 -14.99
CA THR A 76 6.34 -12.25 -15.92
C THR A 76 7.55 -11.79 -15.13
N CYS A 77 8.70 -12.37 -15.47
CA CYS A 77 9.97 -12.01 -14.88
C CYS A 77 10.97 -11.63 -15.99
N PRO A 78 11.87 -10.69 -15.71
CA PRO A 78 12.98 -10.40 -16.61
C PRO A 78 13.90 -11.62 -16.76
N PHE A 79 14.61 -11.68 -17.88
CA PHE A 79 15.54 -12.78 -18.22
C PHE A 79 16.97 -12.53 -17.69
N ASP A 80 17.16 -11.60 -16.76
CA ASP A 80 18.45 -11.47 -16.09
C ASP A 80 18.76 -12.71 -15.25
N TYR A 81 19.99 -13.17 -15.35
CA TYR A 81 20.47 -14.29 -14.56
C TYR A 81 21.25 -13.74 -13.36
N SER A 82 20.65 -13.84 -12.18
CA SER A 82 21.19 -13.41 -10.89
C SER A 82 20.70 -14.38 -9.82
N PRO A 83 21.27 -15.60 -9.77
CA PRO A 83 20.63 -16.73 -9.12
C PRO A 83 20.53 -16.56 -7.61
N VAL A 84 19.47 -17.13 -7.03
CA VAL A 84 19.28 -17.20 -5.58
C VAL A 84 18.92 -18.62 -5.16
N CYS A 85 19.36 -19.02 -3.97
CA CYS A 85 19.06 -20.31 -3.37
C CYS A 85 17.92 -20.15 -2.37
N GLY A 86 16.82 -20.88 -2.58
CA GLY A 86 15.69 -20.93 -1.67
C GLY A 86 15.91 -21.87 -0.49
N SER A 87 15.10 -21.69 0.56
CA SER A 87 15.06 -22.55 1.75
C SER A 87 14.55 -23.96 1.47
N ASP A 88 13.94 -24.16 0.31
CA ASP A 88 13.54 -25.44 -0.25
C ASP A 88 14.69 -26.18 -0.97
N GLY A 89 15.88 -25.56 -1.07
CA GLY A 89 17.04 -26.11 -1.77
C GLY A 89 17.01 -25.91 -3.29
N ASN A 90 16.04 -25.17 -3.82
CA ASN A 90 15.96 -24.87 -5.25
C ASN A 90 16.74 -23.60 -5.61
N THR A 91 17.35 -23.61 -6.79
CA THR A 91 17.98 -22.42 -7.38
C THR A 91 16.99 -21.71 -8.30
N TYR A 92 16.76 -20.43 -8.03
CA TYR A 92 15.92 -19.56 -8.82
C TYR A 92 16.79 -18.68 -9.71
N ALA A 93 16.39 -18.49 -10.97
CA ALA A 93 17.19 -17.76 -11.98
C ALA A 93 17.45 -16.30 -11.58
N ASN A 94 16.48 -15.69 -10.90
CA ASN A 94 16.59 -14.37 -10.29
C ASN A 94 15.57 -14.19 -9.15
N LYS A 95 15.68 -13.05 -8.46
CA LYS A 95 14.78 -12.68 -7.35
C LYS A 95 13.31 -12.68 -7.76
N CYS A 96 12.98 -12.28 -9.00
CA CYS A 96 11.59 -12.27 -9.46
C CYS A 96 11.02 -13.70 -9.54
N THR A 97 11.77 -14.64 -10.11
CA THR A 97 11.33 -16.05 -10.18
C THR A 97 11.19 -16.68 -8.79
N PHE A 98 12.04 -16.29 -7.84
CA PHE A 98 11.89 -16.67 -6.42
C PHE A 98 10.60 -16.08 -5.82
N GLU A 99 10.37 -14.77 -5.97
CA GLU A 99 9.17 -14.09 -5.46
C GLU A 99 7.88 -14.68 -6.04
N SER A 100 7.90 -15.13 -7.30
CA SER A 100 6.78 -15.82 -7.93
C SER A 100 6.43 -17.13 -7.23
N SER A 101 7.42 -17.95 -6.86
CA SER A 101 7.18 -19.17 -6.09
C SER A 101 6.83 -18.90 -4.62
N ALA A 102 7.53 -17.98 -3.96
CA ALA A 102 7.28 -17.59 -2.57
C ALA A 102 5.92 -16.90 -2.37
N CYS A 103 5.32 -16.39 -3.45
CA CYS A 103 3.95 -15.88 -3.44
C CYS A 103 2.92 -16.97 -3.11
N THR A 104 3.16 -18.22 -3.50
CA THR A 104 2.28 -19.36 -3.18
C THR A 104 2.70 -20.14 -1.94
N ASP A 105 3.93 -19.93 -1.45
CA ASP A 105 4.48 -20.59 -0.28
C ASP A 105 5.14 -19.56 0.66
N SER A 106 4.41 -19.19 1.72
CA SER A 106 4.89 -18.22 2.71
C SER A 106 6.03 -18.74 3.60
N SER A 107 6.39 -20.02 3.52
CA SER A 107 7.53 -20.59 4.26
C SER A 107 8.86 -20.46 3.48
N LEU A 108 8.78 -20.19 2.18
CA LEU A 108 9.91 -20.08 1.29
C LEU A 108 10.63 -18.72 1.48
N HIS A 109 11.92 -18.77 1.82
CA HIS A 109 12.79 -17.60 1.98
C HIS A 109 14.15 -17.84 1.30
N ILE A 110 14.86 -16.77 0.96
CA ILE A 110 16.19 -16.86 0.33
C ILE A 110 17.23 -17.25 1.39
N VAL A 111 17.99 -18.31 1.13
CA VAL A 111 19.12 -18.76 1.96
C VAL A 111 20.44 -18.18 1.46
N ALA A 112 20.60 -17.96 0.15
CA ALA A 112 21.81 -17.34 -0.40
C ALA A 112 21.54 -16.60 -1.73
N TYR A 113 22.28 -15.53 -1.99
CA TYR A 113 22.26 -14.80 -3.28
C TYR A 113 23.23 -15.41 -4.29
N ARG A 114 23.06 -16.71 -4.55
CA ARG A 114 23.82 -17.54 -5.48
C ARG A 114 23.08 -18.86 -5.70
N SER A 115 23.57 -19.73 -6.59
CA SER A 115 23.01 -21.07 -6.77
C SER A 115 23.16 -21.92 -5.49
N CYS A 116 22.21 -22.82 -5.26
CA CYS A 116 22.33 -23.83 -4.23
C CYS A 116 23.51 -24.77 -4.54
N GLY A 117 24.23 -25.21 -3.52
CA GLY A 117 25.35 -26.14 -3.67
C GLY A 117 26.67 -25.51 -4.11
N GLU A 118 26.71 -24.22 -4.47
CA GLU A 118 27.99 -23.51 -4.63
C GLU A 118 28.66 -23.32 -3.26
N ALA A 119 29.99 -23.38 -3.20
CA ALA A 119 30.72 -23.01 -2.00
C ALA A 119 30.76 -21.48 -1.89
N ALA A 120 30.49 -20.93 -0.70
CA ALA A 120 30.85 -19.54 -0.43
C ALA A 120 32.38 -19.49 -0.33
N TYR A 121 33.04 -19.01 -1.39
CA TYR A 121 34.47 -18.72 -1.39
C TYR A 121 34.75 -17.39 -0.68
#